data_AF-A0A6A6DBS5-F1
#
_entry.id   AF-A0A6A6DBS5-F1
#
_cell.length_a   1.000
_cell.length_b   1.000
_cell.length_c   1.000
_cell.angle_alpha   90.00
_cell.angle_beta   90.00
_cell.angle_gamma   90.00
#
_symmetry.space_group_name_H-M   'P 1'
#
loop_
_entity.id
_entity.type
_entity.pdbx_description
1 polymer ?
#
loop_
_entity_poly.entity_id
_entity_poly.type
_entity_poly.pdbx_seq_one_letter_code
_entity_poly.pdbx_strand_id
1 'polypeptide(L)'
;INTFCVEAEKQGDHDKDSGSLRREYNNNGPDHVIISMDWPSNSFKPNKNECLKHLGHIMDTCDGNEPTNPLNWKHGGYNQVGEVRYNIFPQAKKYWHGTCHMHIYEHISWKGIDGPGTKRTWYFKVRPDVQDGAGHSWTGSHGEQWDAGDGNPAKVYGLYDTLYLTPEAAGGKGGYIQFSIGKQSWTTKDKNGVPRCQVGDTSSDYSPTGRDMDCWFHC
;
A
#
# COMPACT_ATOMS: atom_id res chain seq x y z
N ILE A 1 18.32 7.72 1.50
CA ILE A 1 19.08 8.91 1.05
C ILE A 1 20.23 9.25 2.01
N ASN A 2 20.01 9.61 3.28
CA ASN A 2 21.10 9.98 4.19
C ASN A 2 22.21 8.91 4.30
N THR A 3 21.83 7.64 4.45
CA THR A 3 22.78 6.51 4.47
C THR A 3 23.67 6.49 3.22
N PHE A 4 23.07 6.56 2.03
CA PHE A 4 23.78 6.62 0.76
C PHE A 4 24.77 7.79 0.69
N CYS A 5 24.36 9.00 1.06
CA CYS A 5 25.22 10.18 0.98
C CYS A 5 26.41 10.13 1.95
N VAL A 6 26.23 9.53 3.14
CA VAL A 6 27.33 9.29 4.09
C VAL A 6 28.33 8.28 3.53
N GLU A 7 27.83 7.20 2.92
CA GLU A 7 28.67 6.19 2.26
C GLU A 7 29.42 6.78 1.06
N ALA A 8 28.75 7.61 0.25
CA ALA A 8 29.33 8.25 -0.91
C ALA A 8 30.49 9.18 -0.54
N GLU A 9 30.31 10.03 0.46
CA GLU A 9 31.35 10.93 0.95
C GLU A 9 32.54 10.14 1.53
N LYS A 10 32.26 9.06 2.26
CA LYS A 10 33.30 8.20 2.84
C LYS A 10 34.10 7.46 1.78
N GLN A 11 33.44 6.94 0.74
CA GLN A 11 34.09 6.21 -0.34
C GLN A 11 34.88 7.17 -1.23
N GLY A 12 34.32 8.33 -1.56
CA GLY A 12 34.99 9.39 -2.30
C GLY A 12 35.24 9.11 -3.79
N ASP A 13 34.84 7.93 -4.29
CA ASP A 13 35.08 7.45 -5.66
C ASP A 13 33.94 6.52 -6.12
N HIS A 14 33.97 6.10 -7.39
CA HIS A 14 33.06 5.12 -7.96
C HIS A 14 33.18 3.75 -7.31
N ASP A 15 32.21 2.87 -7.57
CA ASP A 15 32.43 1.45 -7.34
C ASP A 15 33.51 0.91 -8.28
N LYS A 16 34.14 -0.20 -7.88
CA LYS A 16 35.25 -0.77 -8.66
C LYS A 16 34.75 -1.15 -10.06
N ASP A 17 35.50 -0.70 -11.07
CA ASP A 17 35.23 -0.95 -12.48
C ASP A 17 33.84 -0.41 -12.96
N SER A 18 33.29 0.58 -12.25
CA SER A 18 32.08 1.29 -12.65
C SER A 18 32.35 2.79 -12.84
N GLY A 19 31.56 3.45 -13.70
CA GLY A 19 31.50 4.92 -13.79
C GLY A 19 30.44 5.52 -12.86
N SER A 20 30.13 4.83 -11.75
CA SER A 20 29.00 5.14 -10.88
C SER A 20 29.21 4.60 -9.48
N LEU A 21 28.72 5.33 -8.47
CA LEU A 21 28.50 4.80 -7.13
C LEU A 21 27.03 4.39 -7.01
N ARG A 22 26.75 3.09 -6.85
CA ARG A 22 25.38 2.55 -6.85
C ARG A 22 25.11 1.73 -5.59
N ARG A 23 23.99 2.01 -4.92
CA ARG A 23 23.50 1.20 -3.80
C ARG A 23 22.04 0.82 -4.02
N GLU A 24 21.67 -0.32 -3.48
CA GLU A 24 20.33 -0.89 -3.54
C GLU A 24 19.83 -1.04 -2.10
N TYR A 25 18.59 -0.62 -1.85
CA TYR A 25 17.96 -0.59 -0.54
C TYR A 25 16.59 -1.25 -0.59
N ASN A 26 16.17 -1.87 0.52
CA ASN A 26 14.86 -2.53 0.69
C ASN A 26 14.58 -3.62 -0.36
N ASN A 27 15.62 -4.38 -0.73
CA ASN A 27 15.54 -5.41 -1.77
C ASN A 27 14.34 -6.34 -1.55
N ASN A 28 13.62 -6.63 -2.62
CA ASN A 28 12.42 -7.47 -2.63
C ASN A 28 11.20 -6.92 -1.85
N GLY A 29 11.28 -5.70 -1.29
CA GLY A 29 10.15 -4.99 -0.69
C GLY A 29 9.46 -4.03 -1.67
N PRO A 30 8.31 -3.46 -1.29
CA PRO A 30 7.60 -2.46 -2.10
C PRO A 30 8.41 -1.16 -2.25
N ASP A 31 9.23 -0.82 -1.24
CA ASP A 31 10.12 0.34 -1.23
C ASP A 31 11.51 0.05 -1.80
N HIS A 32 11.65 -1.02 -2.60
CA HIS A 32 12.91 -1.37 -3.23
C HIS A 32 13.36 -0.22 -4.14
N VAL A 33 14.53 0.34 -3.85
CA VAL A 33 15.06 1.51 -4.55
C VAL A 33 16.56 1.37 -4.79
N ILE A 34 16.98 1.76 -5.99
CA ILE A 34 18.38 1.98 -6.33
C ILE A 34 18.66 3.47 -6.23
N ILE A 35 19.71 3.85 -5.54
CA ILE A 35 20.24 5.22 -5.53
C ILE A 35 21.62 5.18 -6.16
N SER A 36 21.90 6.09 -7.08
CA SER A 36 23.22 6.17 -7.70
C SER A 36 23.69 7.61 -7.91
N MET A 37 25.01 7.75 -8.05
CA MET A 37 25.67 8.96 -8.49
C MET A 37 26.66 8.60 -9.60
N ASP A 38 26.58 9.31 -10.73
CA ASP A 38 27.44 9.09 -11.89
C ASP A 38 28.25 10.35 -12.15
N TRP A 39 29.57 10.22 -12.38
CA TRP A 39 30.42 11.35 -12.77
C TRP A 39 31.63 10.89 -13.61
N PRO A 40 32.16 11.71 -14.53
CA PRO A 40 33.19 11.25 -15.45
C PRO A 40 34.62 11.33 -14.90
N SER A 41 34.87 12.19 -13.89
CA SER A 41 36.22 12.59 -13.50
C SER A 41 36.58 12.21 -12.07
N ASN A 42 37.81 11.71 -11.88
CA ASN A 42 38.38 11.45 -10.55
C ASN A 42 38.61 12.74 -9.73
N SER A 43 38.38 13.93 -10.31
CA SER A 43 38.46 15.21 -9.60
C SER A 43 37.22 15.53 -8.77
N PHE A 44 36.08 14.89 -9.05
CA PHE A 44 34.89 15.05 -8.24
C PHE A 44 35.01 14.19 -6.98
N LYS A 45 34.67 14.79 -5.84
CA LYS A 45 34.54 14.08 -4.56
C LYS A 45 33.11 14.27 -4.05
N PRO A 46 32.35 13.17 -3.85
CA PRO A 46 31.04 13.26 -3.25
C PRO A 46 31.08 14.02 -1.93
N ASN A 47 30.18 14.99 -1.78
CA ASN A 47 29.95 15.71 -0.54
C ASN A 47 28.57 15.33 0.00
N LYS A 48 28.47 15.01 1.29
CA LYS A 48 27.22 14.57 1.89
C LYS A 48 26.11 15.60 1.75
N ASN A 49 26.39 16.89 1.99
CA ASN A 49 25.37 17.93 1.99
C ASN A 49 24.84 18.22 0.58
N GLU A 50 25.72 18.30 -0.43
CA GLU A 50 25.28 18.45 -1.82
C GLU A 50 24.52 17.19 -2.30
N CYS A 51 24.98 15.99 -1.94
CA CYS A 51 24.25 14.75 -2.22
C CYS A 51 22.84 14.76 -1.62
N LEU A 52 22.69 15.12 -0.34
CA LEU A 52 21.40 15.21 0.34
C LEU A 52 20.48 16.22 -0.34
N LYS A 53 21.01 17.39 -0.70
CA LYS A 53 20.27 18.45 -1.39
C LYS A 53 19.77 17.99 -2.76
N HIS A 54 20.63 17.39 -3.58
CA HIS A 54 20.27 17.00 -4.94
C HIS A 54 19.35 15.78 -5.00
N LEU A 55 19.56 14.78 -4.14
CA LEU A 55 18.63 13.65 -3.99
C LEU A 55 17.32 14.07 -3.33
N GLY A 56 17.36 14.99 -2.36
CA GLY A 56 16.17 15.57 -1.74
C GLY A 56 15.32 16.33 -2.76
N HIS A 57 15.97 17.12 -3.63
CA HIS A 57 15.29 17.79 -4.73
C HIS A 57 14.50 16.81 -5.62
N ILE A 58 15.08 15.66 -5.99
CA ILE A 58 14.37 14.63 -6.79
C ILE A 58 13.11 14.14 -6.07
N MET A 59 13.18 13.96 -4.74
CA MET A 59 12.02 13.52 -3.96
C MET A 59 10.93 14.60 -3.88
N ASP A 60 11.32 15.87 -3.78
CA ASP A 60 10.41 17.00 -3.51
C ASP A 60 9.79 17.58 -4.80
N THR A 61 10.49 17.54 -5.94
CA THR A 61 9.99 18.19 -7.18
C THR A 61 9.07 17.33 -8.03
N CYS A 62 8.84 16.08 -7.62
CA CYS A 62 7.95 15.16 -8.32
C CYS A 62 6.63 14.93 -7.56
N ASP A 63 6.16 15.92 -6.79
CA ASP A 63 4.81 15.95 -6.20
C ASP A 63 3.78 16.34 -7.26
N GLY A 64 3.43 15.40 -8.13
CA GLY A 64 2.30 15.57 -9.05
C GLY A 64 1.03 15.03 -8.40
N ASN A 65 0.10 15.90 -8.02
CA ASN A 65 -1.31 15.55 -7.80
C ASN A 65 -1.99 15.26 -9.15
N GLU A 66 -1.42 14.34 -9.91
CA GLU A 66 -1.98 13.90 -11.18
C GLU A 66 -3.13 12.94 -10.92
N PRO A 67 -4.26 13.02 -11.64
CA PRO A 67 -5.35 12.04 -11.51
C PRO A 67 -4.90 10.59 -11.73
N THR A 68 -3.82 10.38 -12.49
CA THR A 68 -3.19 9.08 -12.74
C THR A 68 -2.21 8.63 -11.65
N ASN A 69 -1.95 9.48 -10.65
CA ASN A 69 -1.14 9.18 -9.47
C ASN A 69 -1.87 9.65 -8.18
N PRO A 70 -3.07 9.10 -7.90
CA PRO A 70 -3.91 9.55 -6.79
C PRO A 70 -3.26 9.29 -5.41
N LEU A 71 -2.24 8.44 -5.36
CA LEU A 71 -1.49 8.11 -4.15
C LEU A 71 -0.21 8.93 -3.99
N ASN A 72 0.07 9.85 -4.93
CA ASN A 72 1.29 10.67 -4.99
C ASN A 72 2.57 9.84 -4.83
N TRP A 73 2.63 8.70 -5.53
CA TRP A 73 3.81 7.86 -5.52
C TRP A 73 4.94 8.48 -6.33
N LYS A 74 6.15 8.35 -5.81
CA LYS A 74 7.36 8.88 -6.43
C LYS A 74 7.94 7.81 -7.33
N HIS A 75 8.02 8.09 -8.63
CA HIS A 75 8.66 7.19 -9.61
C HIS A 75 10.18 7.39 -9.67
N GLY A 76 10.74 8.17 -8.75
CA GLY A 76 12.15 8.55 -8.77
C GLY A 76 12.44 9.58 -9.86
N GLY A 77 13.68 9.59 -10.34
CA GLY A 77 14.16 10.53 -11.33
C GLY A 77 15.65 10.78 -11.17
N TYR A 78 16.13 11.83 -11.84
CA TYR A 78 17.51 12.27 -11.73
C TYR A 78 17.60 13.79 -11.63
N ASN A 79 18.69 14.25 -11.03
CA ASN A 79 19.09 15.65 -11.02
C ASN A 79 20.53 15.75 -11.56
N GLN A 80 20.73 16.58 -12.58
CA GLN A 80 22.02 16.77 -13.23
C GLN A 80 22.62 18.12 -12.81
N VAL A 81 23.84 18.10 -12.28
CA VAL A 81 24.55 19.29 -11.80
C VAL A 81 25.94 19.29 -12.40
N GLY A 82 26.14 20.10 -13.44
CA GLY A 82 27.33 20.00 -14.27
C GLY A 82 27.45 18.58 -14.84
N GLU A 83 28.57 17.91 -14.57
CA GLU A 83 28.83 16.54 -15.04
C GLU A 83 28.34 15.45 -14.08
N VAL A 84 27.89 15.81 -12.88
CA VAL A 84 27.45 14.84 -11.86
C VAL A 84 25.94 14.61 -12.00
N ARG A 85 25.57 13.34 -12.11
CA ARG A 85 24.17 12.92 -12.12
C ARG A 85 23.83 12.23 -10.79
N TYR A 86 22.78 12.70 -10.13
CA TYR A 86 22.20 12.07 -8.95
C TYR A 86 20.93 11.35 -9.37
N ASN A 87 20.75 10.09 -8.98
CA ASN A 87 19.61 9.30 -9.41
C ASN A 87 18.92 8.58 -8.24
N ILE A 88 17.58 8.47 -8.34
CA ILE A 88 16.75 7.61 -7.50
C ILE A 88 15.87 6.79 -8.46
N PHE A 89 16.01 5.46 -8.42
CA PHE A 89 15.27 4.54 -9.28
C PHE A 89 14.53 3.51 -8.43
N PRO A 90 13.26 3.75 -8.07
CA PRO A 90 12.39 2.74 -7.49
C PRO A 90 12.34 1.51 -8.41
N GLN A 91 12.62 0.35 -7.86
CA GLN A 91 12.56 -0.94 -8.54
C GLN A 91 11.21 -1.58 -8.27
N ALA A 92 10.14 -0.87 -8.63
CA ALA A 92 8.78 -1.27 -8.33
C ALA A 92 8.51 -2.70 -8.82
N LYS A 93 8.39 -3.64 -7.87
CA LYS A 93 7.61 -4.85 -8.11
C LYS A 93 6.18 -4.55 -7.63
N LYS A 94 5.25 -4.50 -8.57
CA LYS A 94 3.78 -4.48 -8.39
C LYS A 94 3.16 -3.15 -7.93
N TYR A 95 3.34 -2.09 -8.72
CA TYR A 95 2.32 -1.03 -8.81
C TYR A 95 1.46 -1.29 -10.04
N TRP A 96 0.14 -1.33 -9.89
CA TRP A 96 -0.80 -1.48 -10.99
C TRP A 96 -1.73 -0.30 -11.01
N HIS A 97 -1.20 0.85 -11.45
CA HIS A 97 -1.90 2.13 -11.44
C HIS A 97 -3.37 2.03 -11.90
N GLY A 98 -4.28 2.54 -11.08
CA GLY A 98 -5.69 2.66 -11.41
C GLY A 98 -6.61 2.43 -10.23
N THR A 99 -7.62 1.59 -10.45
CA THR A 99 -8.65 1.25 -9.47
C THR A 99 -8.76 -0.27 -9.42
N CYS A 100 -8.47 -0.82 -8.25
CA CYS A 100 -8.71 -2.21 -7.94
C CYS A 100 -10.16 -2.40 -7.55
N HIS A 101 -10.73 -3.53 -7.97
CA HIS A 101 -12.02 -4.02 -7.53
C HIS A 101 -11.81 -5.13 -6.52
N MET A 102 -12.60 -5.12 -5.44
CA MET A 102 -12.61 -6.17 -4.44
C MET A 102 -14.05 -6.59 -4.14
N HIS A 103 -14.38 -7.83 -4.45
CA HIS A 103 -15.60 -8.47 -3.99
C HIS A 103 -15.35 -9.10 -2.61
N ILE A 104 -16.25 -8.91 -1.65
CA ILE A 104 -16.11 -9.50 -0.31
C ILE A 104 -17.43 -10.13 0.06
N TYR A 105 -17.34 -11.36 0.59
CA TYR A 105 -18.45 -11.94 1.32
C TYR A 105 -18.16 -11.93 2.82
N GLU A 106 -19.02 -11.26 3.59
CA GLU A 106 -18.94 -11.20 5.05
C GLU A 106 -19.96 -12.15 5.67
N HIS A 107 -19.48 -13.10 6.47
CA HIS A 107 -20.30 -13.93 7.33
C HIS A 107 -20.28 -13.38 8.74
N ILE A 108 -21.47 -13.19 9.31
CA ILE A 108 -21.65 -12.65 10.65
C ILE A 108 -22.43 -13.69 11.45
N SER A 109 -21.87 -14.10 12.58
CA SER A 109 -22.58 -14.91 13.57
C SER A 109 -22.39 -14.34 14.95
N TRP A 110 -23.37 -14.51 15.83
CA TRP A 110 -23.26 -14.08 17.22
C TRP A 110 -23.90 -15.07 18.18
N LYS A 111 -23.43 -15.05 19.43
CA LYS A 111 -24.01 -15.77 20.56
C LYS A 111 -24.35 -14.79 21.68
N GLY A 112 -25.48 -14.97 22.34
CA GLY A 112 -25.95 -14.12 23.43
C GLY A 112 -27.45 -14.26 23.68
N ILE A 113 -27.95 -13.62 24.75
CA ILE A 113 -29.38 -13.55 25.10
C ILE A 113 -29.87 -12.16 24.75
N ASP A 114 -31.00 -12.06 24.04
CA ASP A 114 -31.68 -10.79 23.79
C ASP A 114 -32.47 -10.37 25.04
N GLY A 115 -32.21 -9.16 25.57
CA GLY A 115 -32.86 -8.62 26.77
C GLY A 115 -32.08 -7.50 27.47
N PRO A 116 -32.58 -6.93 28.59
CA PRO A 116 -31.86 -5.91 29.35
C PRO A 116 -30.49 -6.46 29.82
N GLY A 117 -29.40 -5.82 29.38
CA GLY A 117 -28.03 -6.32 29.60
C GLY A 117 -27.47 -7.22 28.49
N THR A 118 -28.05 -7.21 27.29
CA THR A 118 -27.61 -7.98 26.12
C THR A 118 -26.09 -7.90 25.93
N LYS A 119 -25.40 -9.04 26.06
CA LYS A 119 -23.99 -9.21 25.69
C LYS A 119 -23.92 -10.16 24.50
N ARG A 120 -23.63 -9.63 23.32
CA ARG A 120 -23.40 -10.42 22.10
C ARG A 120 -21.90 -10.57 21.87
N THR A 121 -21.46 -11.80 21.67
CA THR A 121 -20.13 -12.09 21.13
C THR A 121 -20.27 -12.33 19.64
N TRP A 122 -19.60 -11.50 18.84
CA TRP A 122 -19.66 -11.55 17.38
C TRP A 122 -18.46 -12.30 16.81
N TYR A 123 -18.70 -13.05 15.74
CA TYR A 123 -17.68 -13.76 14.97
C TYR A 123 -17.87 -13.38 13.51
N PHE A 124 -16.82 -12.87 12.89
CA PHE A 124 -16.83 -12.51 11.49
C PHE A 124 -15.94 -13.46 10.70
N LYS A 125 -16.41 -13.83 9.52
CA LYS A 125 -15.53 -14.39 8.51
C LYS A 125 -15.63 -13.59 7.23
N VAL A 126 -14.51 -13.33 6.59
CA VAL A 126 -14.49 -12.62 5.31
C VAL A 126 -13.85 -13.47 4.23
N ARG A 127 -14.29 -13.24 3.00
CA ARG A 127 -13.79 -13.90 1.79
C ARG A 127 -13.54 -12.84 0.72
N PRO A 128 -12.37 -12.19 0.69
CA PRO A 128 -12.05 -11.16 -0.29
C PRO A 128 -11.59 -11.78 -1.62
N ASP A 129 -12.11 -11.27 -2.73
CA ASP A 129 -11.60 -11.46 -4.08
C ASP A 129 -11.16 -10.14 -4.69
N VAL A 130 -9.86 -9.93 -4.92
CA VAL A 130 -9.29 -8.65 -5.38
C VAL A 130 -8.77 -8.80 -6.80
N GLN A 131 -9.09 -7.84 -7.67
CA GLN A 131 -8.72 -7.82 -9.10
C GLN A 131 -8.30 -6.40 -9.54
N ASP A 132 -7.26 -6.27 -10.38
CA ASP A 132 -6.93 -5.00 -11.03
C ASP A 132 -7.85 -4.70 -12.22
N GLY A 133 -7.69 -3.51 -12.82
CA GLY A 133 -8.41 -3.12 -14.04
C GLY A 133 -8.07 -3.98 -15.28
N ALA A 134 -7.03 -4.81 -15.22
CA ALA A 134 -6.65 -5.75 -16.27
C ALA A 134 -7.15 -7.20 -15.99
N GLY A 135 -7.80 -7.44 -14.85
CA GLY A 135 -8.34 -8.75 -14.45
C GLY A 135 -7.33 -9.67 -13.77
N HIS A 136 -6.17 -9.18 -13.32
CA HIS A 136 -5.25 -9.98 -12.51
C HIS A 136 -5.76 -10.12 -11.08
N SER A 137 -5.99 -11.35 -10.63
CA SER A 137 -6.34 -11.68 -9.24
C SER A 137 -5.12 -11.87 -8.35
N TRP A 138 -5.23 -11.57 -7.05
CA TRP A 138 -4.13 -11.76 -6.09
C TRP A 138 -4.27 -13.02 -5.24
N THR A 139 -3.12 -13.60 -4.88
CA THR A 139 -3.04 -14.81 -4.05
C THR A 139 -3.62 -14.58 -2.65
N GLY A 140 -4.48 -15.51 -2.20
CA GLY A 140 -5.30 -15.38 -0.98
C GLY A 140 -6.78 -15.13 -1.27
N SER A 141 -7.13 -14.88 -2.53
CA SER A 141 -8.47 -14.47 -2.97
C SER A 141 -9.37 -15.62 -3.47
N HIS A 142 -9.00 -16.87 -3.15
CA HIS A 142 -9.64 -18.09 -3.68
C HIS A 142 -10.68 -18.71 -2.74
N GLY A 143 -11.63 -17.90 -2.29
CA GLY A 143 -12.86 -18.42 -1.71
C GLY A 143 -12.76 -18.98 -0.28
N GLU A 144 -11.60 -18.91 0.37
CA GLU A 144 -11.43 -19.30 1.77
C GLU A 144 -11.99 -18.23 2.72
N GLN A 145 -12.72 -18.68 3.73
CA GLN A 145 -13.24 -17.81 4.79
C GLN A 145 -12.17 -17.62 5.87
N TRP A 146 -11.85 -16.38 6.18
CA TRP A 146 -10.89 -16.04 7.24
C TRP A 146 -11.60 -15.47 8.44
N ASP A 147 -11.27 -15.95 9.64
CA ASP A 147 -11.73 -15.35 10.87
C ASP A 147 -11.19 -13.92 10.97
N ALA A 148 -12.11 -12.97 11.16
CA ALA A 148 -11.80 -11.55 11.28
C ALA A 148 -12.61 -10.90 12.41
N GLY A 149 -12.20 -9.73 12.88
CA GLY A 149 -12.92 -8.95 13.88
C GLY A 149 -12.00 -8.03 14.69
N ASP A 150 -12.55 -7.42 15.74
CA ASP A 150 -11.82 -6.53 16.66
C ASP A 150 -10.51 -7.20 17.15
N GLY A 151 -9.37 -6.65 16.71
CA GLY A 151 -8.03 -7.13 17.07
C GLY A 151 -7.46 -8.24 16.19
N ASN A 152 -8.21 -8.78 15.23
CA ASN A 152 -7.74 -9.80 14.28
C ASN A 152 -8.19 -9.46 12.84
N PRO A 153 -7.46 -8.59 12.11
CA PRO A 153 -7.80 -8.25 10.75
C PRO A 153 -7.46 -9.39 9.77
N ALA A 154 -8.32 -9.56 8.76
CA ALA A 154 -8.00 -10.32 7.55
C ALA A 154 -6.97 -9.56 6.70
N LYS A 155 -6.04 -10.27 6.06
CA LYS A 155 -4.89 -9.68 5.37
C LYS A 155 -4.75 -10.20 3.95
N VAL A 156 -4.84 -9.33 2.96
CA VAL A 156 -4.59 -9.65 1.55
C VAL A 156 -3.20 -9.17 1.16
N TYR A 157 -2.41 -10.06 0.58
CA TYR A 157 -1.02 -9.81 0.19
C TYR A 157 -0.87 -9.67 -1.33
N GLY A 158 0.27 -9.16 -1.76
CA GLY A 158 0.65 -9.14 -3.18
C GLY A 158 0.22 -7.88 -3.94
N LEU A 159 -0.55 -7.00 -3.30
CA LEU A 159 -0.69 -5.59 -3.68
C LEU A 159 0.61 -4.81 -3.33
N TYR A 160 0.63 -3.50 -3.56
CA TYR A 160 1.77 -2.65 -3.22
C TYR A 160 2.05 -2.57 -1.71
N ASP A 161 1.04 -2.81 -0.89
CA ASP A 161 1.13 -2.99 0.56
C ASP A 161 0.08 -4.03 1.01
N THR A 162 0.10 -4.43 2.26
CA THR A 162 -0.91 -5.35 2.83
C THR A 162 -2.24 -4.62 2.97
N LEU A 163 -3.29 -5.18 2.36
CA LEU A 163 -4.66 -4.72 2.58
C LEU A 163 -5.24 -5.42 3.82
N TYR A 164 -5.63 -4.63 4.80
CA TYR A 164 -6.26 -5.10 6.04
C TYR A 164 -7.77 -4.89 5.97
N LEU A 165 -8.52 -5.90 6.41
CA LEU A 165 -9.97 -5.90 6.55
C LEU A 165 -10.31 -6.19 8.01
N THR A 166 -10.87 -5.21 8.72
CA THR A 166 -11.24 -5.32 10.14
C THR A 166 -12.75 -5.11 10.29
N PRO A 167 -13.55 -6.18 10.40
CA PRO A 167 -14.95 -6.07 10.77
C PRO A 167 -15.09 -5.52 12.19
N GLU A 168 -15.85 -4.44 12.35
CA GLU A 168 -16.15 -3.81 13.64
C GLU A 168 -17.61 -4.03 14.04
N ALA A 169 -17.82 -4.59 15.23
CA ALA A 169 -19.13 -4.92 15.75
C ALA A 169 -19.79 -3.71 16.45
N ALA A 170 -20.60 -2.93 15.73
CA ALA A 170 -21.42 -1.88 16.34
C ALA A 170 -22.70 -2.41 17.01
N GLY A 171 -22.67 -3.60 17.61
CA GLY A 171 -23.80 -4.18 18.36
C GLY A 171 -25.08 -4.48 17.55
N GLY A 172 -25.07 -4.41 16.21
CA GLY A 172 -26.24 -4.63 15.34
C GLY A 172 -26.01 -4.29 13.86
N LYS A 173 -27.10 -4.01 13.12
CA LYS A 173 -27.14 -3.68 11.67
C LYS A 173 -26.30 -2.44 11.25
N GLY A 174 -25.64 -1.76 12.18
CA GLY A 174 -24.80 -0.57 11.96
C GLY A 174 -23.28 -0.84 11.89
N GLY A 175 -22.87 -2.12 11.97
CA GLY A 175 -21.46 -2.53 11.85
C GLY A 175 -20.88 -2.26 10.47
N TYR A 176 -19.56 -2.14 10.39
CA TYR A 176 -18.82 -1.88 9.16
C TYR A 176 -17.53 -2.68 9.13
N ILE A 177 -16.99 -2.91 7.95
CA ILE A 177 -15.60 -3.33 7.80
C ILE A 177 -14.76 -2.07 7.57
N GLN A 178 -13.70 -1.92 8.36
CA GLN A 178 -12.63 -0.96 8.16
C GLN A 178 -11.58 -1.58 7.24
N PHE A 179 -11.20 -0.84 6.21
CA PHE A 179 -10.18 -1.20 5.25
C PHE A 179 -8.97 -0.28 5.41
N SER A 180 -7.76 -0.81 5.23
CA SER A 180 -6.56 0.00 5.10
C SER A 180 -5.50 -0.65 4.23
N ILE A 181 -4.80 0.17 3.44
CA ILE A 181 -3.64 -0.25 2.62
C ILE A 181 -2.70 0.94 2.46
N GLY A 182 -1.47 0.83 2.97
CA GLY A 182 -0.56 1.97 3.08
C GLY A 182 -1.20 3.14 3.81
N LYS A 183 -1.35 4.28 3.11
CA LYS A 183 -1.99 5.50 3.65
C LYS A 183 -3.49 5.59 3.37
N GLN A 184 -4.05 4.67 2.57
CA GLN A 184 -5.49 4.64 2.30
C GLN A 184 -6.23 3.99 3.45
N SER A 185 -7.38 4.55 3.81
CA SER A 185 -8.28 4.02 4.83
C SER A 185 -9.71 4.40 4.47
N TRP A 186 -10.62 3.43 4.51
CA TRP A 186 -12.05 3.63 4.24
C TRP A 186 -12.87 2.54 4.91
N THR A 187 -14.19 2.67 4.88
CA THR A 187 -15.11 1.71 5.46
C THR A 187 -16.16 1.29 4.45
N THR A 188 -16.89 0.23 4.78
CA THR A 188 -18.12 -0.13 4.05
C THR A 188 -19.21 0.96 4.04
N LYS A 189 -19.07 2.04 4.82
CA LYS A 189 -20.00 3.18 4.84
C LYS A 189 -19.68 4.24 3.79
N ASP A 190 -18.48 4.21 3.21
CA ASP A 190 -18.05 5.17 2.20
C ASP A 190 -18.63 4.79 0.83
N LYS A 191 -19.56 5.60 0.32
CA LYS A 191 -20.36 5.28 -0.89
C LYS A 191 -19.90 5.97 -2.18
N ASN A 192 -19.11 7.03 -2.05
CA ASN A 192 -18.78 7.93 -3.16
C ASN A 192 -17.26 8.04 -3.35
N GLY A 193 -16.82 8.22 -4.59
CA GLY A 193 -15.40 8.38 -4.93
C GLY A 193 -14.63 7.06 -4.94
N VAL A 194 -13.31 7.15 -4.84
CA VAL A 194 -12.41 6.01 -4.63
C VAL A 194 -11.44 6.45 -3.52
N PRO A 195 -11.30 5.66 -2.43
CA PRO A 195 -11.95 4.38 -2.18
C PRO A 195 -13.44 4.46 -1.81
N ARG A 196 -14.21 3.39 -2.09
CA ARG A 196 -15.63 3.25 -1.71
C ARG A 196 -16.07 1.78 -1.65
N CYS A 197 -17.24 1.52 -1.09
CA CYS A 197 -17.91 0.23 -1.16
C CYS A 197 -19.41 0.36 -1.48
N GLN A 198 -19.93 -0.64 -2.19
CA GLN A 198 -21.34 -0.91 -2.37
C GLN A 198 -21.66 -2.16 -1.57
N VAL A 199 -22.48 -1.99 -0.53
CA VAL A 199 -22.85 -3.08 0.39
C VAL A 199 -24.23 -3.57 0.01
N GLY A 200 -24.34 -4.88 -0.25
CA GLY A 200 -25.61 -5.55 -0.47
C GLY A 200 -26.41 -5.75 0.81
N ASP A 201 -27.64 -6.21 0.64
CA ASP A 201 -28.51 -6.53 1.76
C ASP A 201 -27.98 -7.74 2.54
N THR A 202 -28.31 -7.79 3.84
CA THR A 202 -28.07 -8.96 4.66
C THR A 202 -28.99 -10.10 4.26
N SER A 203 -28.47 -11.32 4.18
CA SER A 203 -29.23 -12.52 3.83
C SER A 203 -30.34 -12.84 4.84
N SER A 204 -30.20 -12.42 6.09
CA SER A 204 -31.28 -12.53 7.09
C SER A 204 -31.12 -11.53 8.25
N ASP A 205 -32.19 -11.35 9.02
CA ASP A 205 -32.17 -10.57 10.26
C ASP A 205 -31.66 -11.36 11.48
N TYR A 206 -31.36 -12.66 11.29
CA TYR A 206 -30.99 -13.59 12.35
C TYR A 206 -29.56 -14.12 12.16
N SER A 207 -28.95 -14.61 13.24
CA SER A 207 -27.66 -15.28 13.15
C SER A 207 -27.84 -16.73 12.72
N PRO A 208 -27.02 -17.25 11.78
CA PRO A 208 -26.00 -16.54 11.02
C PRO A 208 -26.59 -15.73 9.85
N THR A 209 -25.97 -14.61 9.51
CA THR A 209 -26.28 -13.84 8.29
C THR A 209 -25.02 -13.63 7.47
N GLY A 210 -25.19 -13.46 6.16
CA GLY A 210 -24.13 -13.00 5.26
C GLY A 210 -24.52 -11.72 4.55
N ARG A 211 -23.55 -11.06 3.92
CA ARG A 211 -23.80 -10.02 2.90
C ARG A 211 -22.64 -9.95 1.92
N ASP A 212 -22.98 -9.69 0.67
CA ASP A 212 -22.04 -9.39 -0.39
C ASP A 212 -21.72 -7.89 -0.41
N MET A 213 -20.49 -7.55 -0.77
CA MET A 213 -20.09 -6.18 -1.00
C MET A 213 -19.03 -6.10 -2.09
N ASP A 214 -19.10 -5.03 -2.87
CA ASP A 214 -18.12 -4.70 -3.90
C ASP A 214 -17.45 -3.40 -3.51
N CYS A 215 -16.12 -3.40 -3.42
CA CYS A 215 -15.32 -2.26 -3.01
C CYS A 215 -14.34 -1.87 -4.11
N TRP A 216 -14.01 -0.58 -4.17
CA TRP A 216 -13.04 -0.01 -5.09
C TRP A 216 -12.02 0.80 -4.30
N PHE A 217 -10.74 0.69 -4.66
CA PHE A 217 -9.66 1.45 -4.04
C PHE A 217 -8.52 1.66 -5.03
N HIS A 218 -7.62 2.59 -4.74
CA HIS A 218 -6.47 2.82 -5.60
C HIS A 218 -5.41 1.72 -5.39
N CYS A 219 -5.01 1.14 -6.49
CA CYS A 219 -3.81 0.35 -6.65
C CYS A 219 -3.10 0.85 -7.91
#